data_AF-A0A7K4RFA5-F1
#
_entry.id   AF-A0A7K4RFA5-F1
#
_cell.length_a   1.000
_cell.length_b   1.000
_cell.length_c   1.000
_cell.angle_alpha   90.00
_cell.angle_beta   90.00
_cell.angle_gamma   90.00
#
_symmetry.space_group_name_H-M   'P 1'
#
loop_
_entity.id
_entity.type
_entity.pdbx_description
1 polymer ?
#
loop_
_entity_poly.entity_id
_entity_poly.type
_entity_poly.pdbx_seq_one_letter_code
_entity_poly.pdbx_strand_id
1 'polypeptide(L)' 'FKGRPPPTVTWRKGDKNLGTDERYIIQNTESSTLLIIPQVSRNDTGKYVLTIE' A
#
# COMPACT_ATOMS: atom_id res chain seq x y z
N PHE A 1 -14.59 -14.45 -8.68
CA PHE A 1 -15.23 -13.99 -7.43
C PHE A 1 -14.66 -12.63 -7.08
N LYS A 2 -15.44 -11.55 -7.16
CA LYS A 2 -15.06 -10.24 -6.63
C LYS A 2 -15.79 -10.07 -5.29
N GLY A 3 -15.06 -9.71 -4.23
CA GLY A 3 -15.68 -9.34 -2.97
C GLY A 3 -16.73 -8.25 -3.21
N ARG A 4 -17.87 -8.37 -2.54
CA ARG A 4 -18.88 -7.31 -2.47
C ARG A 4 -19.06 -7.00 -0.98
N PRO A 5 -18.63 -5.82 -0.49
CA PRO A 5 -18.04 -4.70 -1.24
C PRO A 5 -16.65 -5.00 -1.84
N PRO A 6 -16.17 -4.20 -2.81
CA PRO A 6 -14.80 -4.31 -3.31
C PRO A 6 -13.81 -4.27 -2.13
N PRO A 7 -12.79 -5.14 -2.14
CA PRO A 7 -11.86 -5.19 -1.03
C PRO A 7 -11.10 -3.88 -0.89
N THR A 8 -10.92 -3.42 0.35
CA THR A 8 -10.15 -2.22 0.67
C THR A 8 -8.70 -2.60 0.86
N VAL A 9 -7.80 -1.95 0.11
CA VAL A 9 -6.37 -2.21 0.17
C VAL A 9 -5.68 -1.14 0.99
N THR A 10 -5.02 -1.55 2.09
CA THR A 10 -4.25 -0.64 2.95
C THR A 10 -2.81 -1.09 3.07
N TRP A 11 -1.88 -0.18 2.80
CA TRP A 11 -0.44 -0.39 2.99
C TRP A 11 0.07 0.36 4.22
N ARG A 12 0.85 -0.31 5.06
CA ARG A 12 1.46 0.28 6.26
C ARG A 12 2.94 -0.05 6.38
N LYS A 13 3.68 0.82 7.07
CA LYS A 13 5.07 0.60 7.52
C LYS A 13 5.18 0.98 8.98
N GLY A 14 5.32 -0.02 9.86
CA GLY A 14 5.09 0.18 11.30
C GLY A 14 3.66 0.67 11.53
N ASP A 15 3.51 1.77 12.27
CA ASP A 15 2.20 2.38 12.58
C ASP A 15 1.74 3.40 11.52
N LYS A 16 2.53 3.66 10.48
CA LYS A 16 2.23 4.66 9.45
C LYS A 16 1.42 4.06 8.31
N ASN A 17 0.29 4.67 7.97
CA ASN A 17 -0.43 4.41 6.73
C ASN A 17 0.30 5.08 5.55
N LEU A 18 0.64 4.30 4.52
CA LEU A 18 1.37 4.79 3.36
C LEU A 18 0.46 5.46 2.33
N GLY A 19 -0.84 5.15 2.33
CA GLY A 19 -1.80 5.74 1.38
C GLY A 19 -2.10 7.21 1.61
N THR A 20 -1.70 7.77 2.75
CA THR A 20 -1.88 9.19 3.09
C THR A 20 -0.64 10.04 2.80
N ASP A 21 0.45 9.44 2.31
CA ASP A 21 1.71 10.12 2.08
C ASP A 21 2.04 10.16 0.58
N GLU A 22 2.16 11.38 0.04
CA GLU A 22 2.37 11.67 -1.38
C GLU A 22 3.68 11.11 -1.95
N ARG A 23 4.65 10.75 -1.08
CA ARG A 23 5.88 10.05 -1.49
C ARG A 23 5.60 8.66 -2.05
N TYR A 24 4.52 8.03 -1.61
CA TYR A 24 4.14 6.68 -1.98
C TYR A 24 3.04 6.71 -3.01
N ILE A 25 3.25 6.04 -4.13
CA ILE A 25 2.23 5.88 -5.17
C ILE A 25 1.66 4.48 -5.03
N ILE A 26 0.37 4.39 -4.71
CA ILE A 26 -0.34 3.11 -4.62
C ILE A 26 -1.27 2.97 -5.83
N GLN A 27 -1.08 1.90 -6.59
CA GLN A 27 -1.94 1.55 -7.71
C GLN A 27 -2.65 0.24 -7.39
N ASN A 28 -3.98 0.28 -7.41
CA ASN A 28 -4.82 -0.88 -7.17
C ASN A 28 -5.53 -1.27 -8.47
N THR A 29 -5.48 -2.54 -8.80
CA THR A 29 -6.32 -3.17 -9.82
C THR A 29 -7.33 -4.09 -9.13
N GLU A 30 -8.18 -4.75 -9.91
CA GLU A 30 -9.17 -5.69 -9.37
C GLU A 30 -8.56 -6.95 -8.73
N SER A 31 -7.31 -7.28 -9.05
CA SER A 31 -6.64 -8.51 -8.62
C SER A 31 -5.25 -8.28 -8.04
N SER A 32 -4.72 -7.06 -8.08
CA SER A 32 -3.37 -6.75 -7.62
C SER A 32 -3.26 -5.35 -7.04
N THR A 33 -2.21 -5.14 -6.26
CA THR A 33 -1.84 -3.84 -5.70
C THR A 33 -0.33 -3.65 -5.82
N LEU A 34 0.06 -2.43 -6.15
CA LEU A 34 1.43 -2.00 -6.41
C LEU A 34 1.74 -0.80 -5.52
N LEU A 35 2.87 -0.87 -4.80
CA LEU A 35 3.42 0.23 -4.02
C LEU A 35 4.72 0.70 -4.69
N ILE A 36 4.76 1.96 -5.11
CA ILE A 36 5.90 2.57 -5.80
C ILE A 36 6.48 3.68 -4.92
N ILE A 37 7.81 3.70 -4.78
CA ILE A 37 8.57 4.71 -4.03
C ILE A 37 9.57 5.36 -5.00
N PRO A 38 9.23 6.50 -5.64
CA PRO A 38 10.07 7.08 -6.68
C PRO A 38 11.44 7.58 -6.17
N GLN A 39 11.50 8.04 -4.92
CA GLN A 39 12.69 8.64 -4.31
C GLN A 39 13.09 7.87 -3.05
N VAL A 40 13.67 6.68 -3.21
CA VAL A 40 14.02 5.79 -2.09
C VAL A 40 15.11 6.39 -1.19
N SER A 41 15.00 6.15 0.11
CA SER A 41 16.00 6.51 1.11
C SER A 41 16.17 5.38 2.13
N ARG A 42 17.16 5.49 3.02
CA ARG A 42 17.35 4.52 4.12
C ARG A 42 16.11 4.37 4.99
N ASN A 43 15.28 5.42 5.09
CA ASN A 43 14.03 5.40 5.86
C ASN A 43 12.94 4.52 5.24
N ASP A 44 13.09 4.06 4.00
CA ASP A 44 12.16 3.10 3.38
C ASP A 44 12.53 1.64 3.71
N THR A 45 13.67 1.38 4.35
CA THR A 45 13.98 0.02 4.79
C THR A 45 13.04 -0.46 5.90
N GLY A 46 12.73 -1.76 5.91
CA GLY A 46 11.94 -2.40 6.97
C GLY A 46 10.73 -3.18 6.46
N LYS A 47 9.84 -3.53 7.38
CA LYS A 47 8.67 -4.37 7.11
C LYS A 47 7.49 -3.52 6.61
N TYR A 48 6.91 -3.97 5.51
CA TYR A 48 5.67 -3.45 4.96
C TYR A 48 4.54 -4.44 5.26
N VAL A 49 3.36 -3.91 5.59
CA VAL A 49 2.17 -4.70 5.87
C VAL A 49 1.08 -4.29 4.90
N LEU A 50 0.57 -5.29 4.18
CA LEU A 50 -0.59 -5.18 3.31
C LEU A 50 -1.79 -5.80 4.02
N THR A 51 -2.89 -5.05 4.11
CA THR A 51 -4.16 -5.53 4.66
C THR A 51 -5.23 -5.40 3.57
N ILE A 52 -5.99 -6.48 3.39
CA ILE A 52 -7.10 -6.59 2.44
C ILE A 52 -8.34 -6.95 3.27
N GLU A 53 -9.36 -6.11 3.24
CA GLU A 53 -10.63 -6.26 3.98
C GLU A 53 -11.84 -6.18 3.05
#